data_AF-A0A836U877-F1
#
_entry.id   AF-A0A836U877-F1
#
_cell.length_a   1.000
_cell.length_b   1.000
_cell.length_c   1.000
_cell.angle_alpha   90.00
_cell.angle_beta   90.00
_cell.angle_gamma   90.00
#
_symmetry.space_group_name_H-M   'P 1'
#
loop_
_entity.id
_entity.type
_entity.pdbx_description
1 polymer ?
#
loop_
_entity_poly.entity_id
_entity_poly.type
_entity_poly.pdbx_seq_one_letter_code
_entity_poly.pdbx_strand_id
1 'polypeptide(L)'
;ADHMGLGLRGRTLGLVGFGNIAGEISRLLAPHQMHLLAADPYGDRAVAEQLDVELVPLEGLLEAADFVVICCALTPKTRHLISTAELQRMKASAFLINVARGPIVDQVALTAALVDGSIAGAALDVFEEEPIPPDEPLLRLDNVILSPHALAWTDESFRMMGESAFRGILEASRGRAPDYVVNTEVLDTERFRRRLAACARRRSEGE
;
A
#
# COMPACT_ATOMS: atom_id res chain seq x y z
N ALA A 1 -15.81 31.89 6.15
CA ALA A 1 -14.66 31.37 5.40
C ALA A 1 -14.73 29.86 5.58
N ASP A 2 -15.55 29.22 4.77
CA ASP A 2 -16.22 27.96 5.17
C ASP A 2 -15.46 26.72 4.67
N HIS A 3 -14.28 26.94 4.08
CA HIS A 3 -13.42 25.91 3.50
C HIS A 3 -11.96 26.14 3.91
N MET A 4 -11.69 26.08 5.22
CA MET A 4 -10.33 26.15 5.76
C MET A 4 -9.64 24.79 5.59
N GLY A 5 -8.53 24.75 4.87
CA GLY A 5 -7.72 23.54 4.71
C GLY A 5 -6.83 23.23 5.91
N LEU A 6 -6.23 22.04 5.92
CA LEU A 6 -5.29 21.60 6.94
C LEU A 6 -3.84 21.72 6.44
N GLY A 7 -3.01 22.47 7.16
CA GLY A 7 -1.56 22.54 6.87
C GLY A 7 -0.82 21.27 7.31
N LEU A 8 0.32 20.94 6.71
CA LEU A 8 1.06 19.70 7.06
C LEU A 8 2.16 19.91 8.12
N ARG A 9 2.76 21.10 8.17
CA ARG A 9 3.92 21.38 9.04
C ARG A 9 3.64 21.07 10.51
N GLY A 10 4.52 20.28 11.13
CA GLY A 10 4.44 19.87 12.54
C GLY A 10 3.36 18.84 12.87
N ARG A 11 2.61 18.36 11.86
CA ARG A 11 1.65 17.26 12.03
C ARG A 11 2.33 15.91 11.87
N THR A 12 1.66 14.87 12.35
CA THR A 12 2.16 13.51 12.32
C THR A 12 1.55 12.72 11.17
N LEU A 13 2.40 12.11 10.34
CA LEU A 13 2.03 11.09 9.36
C LEU A 13 2.38 9.71 9.91
N GLY A 14 1.39 8.82 9.98
CA GLY A 14 1.58 7.41 10.28
C GLY A 14 1.53 6.55 9.03
N LEU A 15 2.55 5.73 8.80
CA LEU A 15 2.65 4.76 7.71
C LEU A 15 2.40 3.34 8.25
N VAL A 16 1.30 2.71 7.85
CA VAL A 16 1.01 1.30 8.19
C VAL A 16 1.62 0.42 7.10
N GLY A 17 2.73 -0.25 7.43
CA GLY A 17 3.67 -0.84 6.48
C GLY A 17 4.85 0.09 6.17
N PHE A 18 6.06 -0.44 6.17
CA PHE A 18 7.31 0.29 5.94
C PHE A 18 8.16 -0.40 4.88
N GLY A 19 7.70 -0.32 3.62
CA GLY A 19 8.41 -0.81 2.44
C GLY A 19 8.71 0.30 1.42
N ASN A 20 8.85 -0.07 0.15
CA ASN A 20 9.22 0.86 -0.92
C ASN A 20 8.28 2.07 -1.03
N ILE A 21 6.96 1.86 -0.93
CA ILE A 21 5.95 2.93 -1.02
C ILE A 21 6.07 3.89 0.16
N ALA A 22 6.13 3.36 1.39
CA ALA A 22 6.32 4.15 2.61
C ALA A 22 7.61 4.98 2.57
N GLY A 23 8.70 4.37 2.11
CA GLY A 23 9.98 5.05 1.94
C GLY A 23 9.92 6.19 0.93
N GLU A 24 9.23 6.00 -0.19
CA GLU A 24 9.05 7.06 -1.19
C GLU A 24 8.15 8.20 -0.69
N ILE A 25 7.04 7.87 -0.02
CA ILE A 25 6.19 8.87 0.65
C ILE A 25 7.01 9.71 1.63
N SER A 26 7.88 9.06 2.42
CA SER A 26 8.74 9.74 3.39
C SER A 26 9.71 10.72 2.71
N ARG A 27 10.31 10.35 1.58
CA ARG A 27 11.18 11.24 0.78
C ARG A 27 10.43 12.42 0.20
N LEU A 28 9.26 12.17 -0.39
CA LEU A 28 8.42 13.21 -0.98
C LEU A 28 7.94 14.21 0.07
N LEU A 29 7.69 13.76 1.30
CA LEU A 29 7.18 14.60 2.38
C LEU A 29 8.27 15.25 3.24
N ALA A 30 9.54 14.91 3.07
CA ALA A 30 10.65 15.49 3.86
C ALA A 30 10.64 17.04 3.91
N PRO A 31 10.37 17.78 2.81
CA PRO A 31 10.32 19.25 2.86
C PRO A 31 9.14 19.82 3.69
N HIS A 32 8.11 19.01 3.95
CA HIS A 32 6.88 19.43 4.63
C HIS A 32 7.01 19.48 6.16
N GLN A 33 8.12 18.97 6.72
CA GLN A 33 8.43 19.05 8.15
C GLN A 33 7.32 18.45 9.02
N MET A 34 6.84 17.27 8.59
CA MET A 34 5.95 16.41 9.37
C MET A 34 6.77 15.51 10.29
N HIS A 35 6.14 15.01 11.37
CA HIS A 35 6.68 13.91 12.15
C HIS A 35 6.27 12.59 11.48
N LEU A 36 7.22 11.74 11.11
CA LEU A 36 6.94 10.50 10.40
C LEU A 36 7.05 9.31 11.35
N LEU A 37 5.94 8.58 11.49
CA LEU A 37 5.85 7.33 12.23
C LEU A 37 5.58 6.20 11.25
N ALA A 38 6.10 5.00 11.52
CA ALA A 38 5.74 3.81 10.77
C ALA A 38 5.53 2.60 11.69
N ALA A 39 4.52 1.80 11.36
CA ALA A 39 4.22 0.53 12.02
C ALA A 39 4.41 -0.62 11.03
N ASP A 40 5.53 -1.34 11.17
CA ASP A 40 5.81 -2.54 10.40
C ASP A 40 6.65 -3.53 11.25
N PRO A 41 6.15 -4.74 11.53
CA PRO A 41 6.91 -5.78 12.25
C PRO A 41 8.24 -6.17 11.57
N TYR A 42 8.38 -5.88 10.29
CA TYR A 42 9.51 -6.25 9.44
C TYR A 42 10.28 -5.02 8.92
N GLY A 43 9.97 -3.82 9.42
CA GLY A 43 10.59 -2.57 8.98
C GLY A 43 12.11 -2.55 9.22
N ASP A 44 12.86 -2.13 8.21
CA ASP A 44 14.31 -1.95 8.31
C ASP A 44 14.63 -0.66 9.09
N ARG A 45 15.22 -0.83 10.28
CA ARG A 45 15.60 0.26 11.17
C ARG A 45 16.61 1.22 10.54
N ALA A 46 17.57 0.71 9.77
CA ALA A 46 18.60 1.55 9.15
C ALA A 46 17.98 2.44 8.06
N VAL A 47 17.04 1.90 7.29
CA VAL A 47 16.29 2.69 6.29
C VAL A 47 15.38 3.71 6.97
N ALA A 48 14.72 3.33 8.07
CA ALA A 48 13.87 4.25 8.83
C ALA A 48 14.66 5.44 9.39
N GLU A 49 15.82 5.19 10.00
CA GLU A 49 16.72 6.24 10.50
C GLU A 49 17.21 7.16 9.38
N GLN A 50 17.55 6.62 8.21
CA GLN A 50 17.97 7.42 7.04
C GLN A 50 16.87 8.34 6.50
N LEU A 51 15.60 7.96 6.68
CA LEU A 51 14.44 8.69 6.21
C LEU A 51 13.77 9.54 7.29
N ASP A 52 14.37 9.62 8.49
CA ASP A 52 13.81 10.32 9.66
C ASP A 52 12.40 9.81 10.03
N VAL A 53 12.23 8.49 10.00
CA VAL A 53 10.98 7.78 10.34
C VAL A 53 11.17 7.00 11.63
N GLU A 54 10.27 7.20 12.59
CA GLU A 54 10.28 6.44 13.84
C GLU A 54 9.42 5.18 13.72
N LEU A 55 10.01 4.01 13.98
CA LEU A 55 9.27 2.75 14.02
C LEU A 55 8.59 2.56 15.37
N VAL A 56 7.26 2.47 15.37
CA VAL A 56 6.41 2.38 16.57
C VAL A 56 5.38 1.26 16.44
N PRO A 57 4.76 0.78 17.55
CA PRO A 57 3.60 -0.09 17.49
C PRO A 57 2.42 0.58 16.76
N LEU A 58 1.56 -0.23 16.12
CA LEU A 58 0.39 0.25 15.38
C LEU A 58 -0.52 1.11 16.26
N GLU A 59 -0.73 0.68 17.50
CA GLU A 59 -1.54 1.37 18.51
C GLU A 59 -1.07 2.80 18.74
N GLY A 60 0.24 2.98 18.97
CA GLY A 60 0.85 4.30 19.19
C GLY A 60 0.83 5.17 17.93
N LEU A 61 0.99 4.56 16.76
CA LEU A 61 0.85 5.25 15.48
C LEU A 61 -0.56 5.83 15.30
N LEU A 62 -1.60 5.01 15.52
CA LEU A 62 -2.99 5.42 15.34
C LEU A 62 -3.39 6.54 16.32
N GLU A 63 -2.93 6.47 17.57
CA GLU A 63 -3.19 7.50 18.59
C GLU A 63 -2.49 8.84 18.27
N ALA A 64 -1.28 8.79 17.70
CA ALA A 64 -0.46 9.98 17.47
C ALA A 64 -0.68 10.65 16.10
N ALA A 65 -1.08 9.89 15.08
CA ALA A 65 -1.14 10.38 13.70
C ALA A 65 -2.31 11.34 13.43
N ASP A 66 -2.05 12.39 12.65
CA ASP A 66 -3.08 13.23 12.04
C ASP A 66 -3.51 12.70 10.66
N PHE A 67 -2.60 11.97 10.00
CA PHE A 67 -2.84 11.28 8.74
C PHE A 67 -2.30 9.86 8.85
N VAL A 68 -3.11 8.85 8.53
CA VAL A 68 -2.71 7.45 8.53
C VAL A 68 -2.76 6.93 7.11
N VAL A 69 -1.63 6.50 6.55
CA VAL A 69 -1.54 5.93 5.20
C VAL A 69 -1.25 4.43 5.29
N ILE A 70 -2.14 3.62 4.71
CA ILE A 70 -1.98 2.17 4.62
C ILE A 70 -1.25 1.84 3.33
N CYS A 71 -0.07 1.23 3.47
CA CYS A 71 0.78 0.79 2.37
C CYS A 71 1.38 -0.62 2.59
N CYS A 72 0.81 -1.40 3.53
CA CYS A 72 1.19 -2.79 3.79
C CYS A 72 0.52 -3.77 2.81
N ALA A 73 1.08 -4.99 2.70
CA ALA A 73 0.49 -6.04 1.88
C ALA A 73 -0.78 -6.63 2.52
N LEU A 74 -1.75 -7.02 1.70
CA LEU A 74 -2.88 -7.84 2.16
C LEU A 74 -2.42 -9.29 2.38
N THR A 75 -2.60 -9.76 3.61
CA THR A 75 -2.28 -11.10 4.10
C THR A 75 -3.39 -11.54 5.05
N PRO A 76 -3.44 -12.82 5.47
CA PRO A 76 -4.38 -13.24 6.51
C PRO A 76 -4.24 -12.45 7.82
N LYS A 77 -3.05 -11.92 8.14
CA LYS A 77 -2.79 -11.13 9.36
C LYS A 77 -3.19 -9.66 9.22
N THR A 78 -3.25 -9.15 8.01
CA THR A 78 -3.55 -7.73 7.73
C THR A 78 -4.96 -7.53 7.17
N ARG A 79 -5.73 -8.62 6.97
CA ARG A 79 -7.15 -8.54 6.62
C ARG A 79 -7.93 -7.94 7.80
N HIS A 80 -8.66 -6.86 7.55
CA HIS A 80 -9.38 -6.06 8.55
C HIS A 80 -8.46 -5.63 9.70
N LEU A 81 -7.19 -5.34 9.39
CA LEU A 81 -6.23 -4.79 10.34
C LEU A 81 -6.74 -3.48 10.94
N ILE A 82 -7.42 -2.66 10.13
CA ILE A 82 -8.09 -1.45 10.59
C ILE A 82 -9.58 -1.74 10.67
N SER A 83 -10.07 -1.98 11.89
CA SER A 83 -11.48 -2.23 12.21
C SER A 83 -12.02 -1.14 13.14
N THR A 84 -13.21 -1.35 13.71
CA THR A 84 -13.82 -0.42 14.68
C THR A 84 -12.87 -0.03 15.81
N ALA A 85 -12.11 -0.97 16.37
CA ALA A 85 -11.21 -0.70 17.48
C ALA A 85 -10.05 0.22 17.08
N GLU A 86 -9.46 0.01 15.91
CA GLU A 86 -8.36 0.81 15.39
C GLU A 86 -8.84 2.21 14.96
N LEU A 87 -10.01 2.30 14.33
CA LEU A 87 -10.63 3.58 13.97
C LEU A 87 -10.92 4.43 15.21
N GLN A 88 -11.38 3.83 16.31
CA GLN A 88 -11.63 4.53 17.57
C GLN A 88 -10.36 5.02 18.28
N ARG A 89 -9.19 4.46 17.94
CA ARG A 89 -7.89 4.91 18.46
C ARG A 89 -7.39 6.16 17.74
N MET A 90 -7.86 6.40 16.53
CA MET A 90 -7.49 7.58 15.76
C MET A 90 -8.07 8.85 16.38
N LYS A 91 -7.43 9.99 16.10
CA LYS A 91 -8.00 11.29 16.47
C LYS A 91 -9.29 11.51 15.67
N ALA A 92 -10.28 12.16 16.29
CA ALA A 92 -11.47 12.64 15.58
C ALA A 92 -11.13 13.60 14.42
N SER A 93 -9.97 14.26 14.48
CA SER A 93 -9.46 15.12 13.42
C SER A 93 -8.61 14.41 12.36
N ALA A 94 -8.37 13.11 12.50
CA ALA A 94 -7.44 12.37 11.64
C ALA A 94 -8.09 11.95 10.32
N PHE A 95 -7.25 11.75 9.31
CA PHE A 95 -7.65 11.22 8.01
C PHE A 95 -7.02 9.85 7.78
N LEU A 96 -7.82 8.90 7.27
CA LEU A 96 -7.34 7.58 6.84
C LEU A 96 -7.16 7.54 5.33
N ILE A 97 -6.00 7.11 4.85
CA ILE A 97 -5.68 7.00 3.44
C ILE A 97 -5.33 5.55 3.13
N ASN A 98 -6.10 4.89 2.25
CA ASN A 98 -5.81 3.52 1.83
C ASN A 98 -5.40 3.47 0.36
N VAL A 99 -4.11 3.21 0.14
CA VAL A 99 -3.49 3.02 -1.19
C VAL A 99 -2.96 1.59 -1.38
N ALA A 100 -3.35 0.68 -0.48
CA ALA A 100 -2.88 -0.69 -0.45
C ALA A 100 -3.90 -1.65 -1.06
N ARG A 101 -4.79 -2.22 -0.23
CA ARG A 101 -5.88 -3.11 -0.65
C ARG A 101 -7.09 -2.85 0.23
N GLY A 102 -8.29 -2.92 -0.36
CA GLY A 102 -9.54 -2.64 0.35
C GLY A 102 -9.73 -3.49 1.60
N PRO A 103 -9.62 -4.84 1.53
CA PRO A 103 -9.83 -5.73 2.69
C PRO A 103 -8.84 -5.59 3.84
N ILE A 104 -7.89 -4.65 3.80
CA ILE A 104 -7.07 -4.30 4.97
C ILE A 104 -7.90 -3.47 5.97
N VAL A 105 -8.86 -2.70 5.48
CA VAL A 105 -9.81 -1.95 6.27
C VAL A 105 -11.15 -2.67 6.24
N ASP A 106 -11.80 -2.79 7.40
CA ASP A 106 -13.20 -3.20 7.47
C ASP A 106 -14.07 -2.04 6.94
N GLN A 107 -14.62 -2.19 5.74
CA GLN A 107 -15.31 -1.12 5.03
C GLN A 107 -16.60 -0.67 5.75
N VAL A 108 -17.28 -1.61 6.40
CA VAL A 108 -18.48 -1.31 7.20
C VAL A 108 -18.11 -0.50 8.43
N ALA A 109 -17.04 -0.87 9.12
CA ALA A 109 -16.53 -0.11 10.27
C ALA A 109 -16.07 1.30 9.86
N LEU A 110 -15.35 1.41 8.73
CA LEU A 110 -14.91 2.70 8.20
C LEU A 110 -16.10 3.60 7.88
N THR A 111 -17.11 3.07 7.19
CA THR A 111 -18.34 3.81 6.86
C THR A 111 -19.01 4.34 8.12
N ALA A 112 -19.15 3.51 9.16
CA ALA A 112 -19.73 3.92 10.43
C ALA A 112 -18.92 5.05 11.10
N ALA A 113 -17.59 4.90 11.16
CA ALA A 113 -16.69 5.88 11.75
C ALA A 113 -16.68 7.23 11.02
N LEU A 114 -16.93 7.23 9.70
CA LEU A 114 -17.05 8.45 8.90
C LEU A 114 -18.41 9.12 9.07
N VAL A 115 -19.48 8.34 9.22
CA VAL A 115 -20.85 8.83 9.45
C VAL A 115 -20.99 9.45 10.84
N ASP A 116 -20.42 8.82 11.87
CA ASP A 116 -20.51 9.30 13.25
C ASP A 116 -19.44 10.34 13.62
N GLY A 117 -18.44 10.55 12.75
CA GLY A 117 -17.36 11.52 12.96
C GLY A 117 -16.27 11.04 13.93
N SER A 118 -16.13 9.73 14.13
CA SER A 118 -15.00 9.14 14.86
C SER A 118 -13.64 9.49 14.23
N ILE A 119 -13.61 9.72 12.92
CA ILE A 119 -12.49 10.30 12.18
C ILE A 119 -12.98 11.41 11.24
N ALA A 120 -12.09 12.31 10.84
CA ALA A 120 -12.48 13.48 10.05
C ALA A 120 -12.83 13.14 8.61
N GLY A 121 -12.17 12.14 8.03
CA GLY A 121 -12.42 11.73 6.66
C GLY A 121 -11.49 10.61 6.17
N ALA A 122 -11.70 10.19 4.94
CA ALA A 122 -10.87 9.16 4.30
C ALA A 122 -10.55 9.46 2.83
N ALA A 123 -9.43 8.92 2.34
CA ALA A 123 -9.10 8.89 0.92
C ALA A 123 -8.78 7.45 0.50
N LEU A 124 -9.57 6.87 -0.42
CA LEU A 124 -9.50 5.46 -0.77
C LEU A 124 -9.31 5.29 -2.27
N ASP A 125 -8.27 4.55 -2.67
CA ASP A 125 -8.13 4.07 -4.05
C ASP A 125 -8.62 2.63 -4.22
N VAL A 126 -8.88 1.92 -3.13
CA VAL A 126 -9.13 0.47 -3.12
C VAL A 126 -10.31 0.15 -2.21
N PHE A 127 -11.07 -0.89 -2.59
CA PHE A 127 -12.35 -1.25 -1.96
C PHE A 127 -12.41 -2.75 -1.65
N GLU A 128 -13.26 -3.17 -0.70
CA GLU A 128 -13.43 -4.60 -0.40
C GLU A 128 -13.97 -5.38 -1.60
N GLU A 129 -14.91 -4.77 -2.32
CA GLU A 129 -15.43 -5.26 -3.59
C GLU A 129 -15.07 -4.30 -4.72
N GLU A 130 -14.50 -4.83 -5.79
CA GLU A 130 -14.10 -4.07 -6.98
C GLU A 130 -14.64 -4.73 -8.26
N PRO A 131 -15.38 -4.00 -9.12
CA PRO A 131 -15.78 -2.59 -9.00
C PRO A 131 -16.73 -2.32 -7.82
N ILE A 132 -16.65 -1.12 -7.24
CA ILE A 132 -17.51 -0.71 -6.12
C ILE A 132 -19.00 -0.75 -6.52
N PRO A 133 -19.88 -1.36 -5.71
CA PRO A 133 -21.33 -1.34 -5.95
C PRO A 133 -21.88 0.10 -6.00
N PRO A 134 -22.75 0.45 -6.96
CA PRO A 134 -23.29 1.82 -7.09
C PRO A 134 -24.11 2.31 -5.89
N ASP A 135 -24.60 1.40 -5.06
CA ASP A 135 -25.39 1.69 -3.86
C ASP A 135 -24.56 1.74 -2.56
N GLU A 136 -23.24 1.51 -2.67
CA GLU A 136 -22.30 1.54 -1.54
C GLU A 136 -22.39 2.88 -0.78
N PRO A 137 -22.64 2.85 0.55
CA PRO A 137 -22.82 4.07 1.34
C PRO A 137 -21.66 5.06 1.29
N LEU A 138 -20.41 4.58 1.18
CA LEU A 138 -19.22 5.43 1.06
C LEU A 138 -19.29 6.43 -0.10
N LEU A 139 -19.98 6.06 -1.19
CA LEU A 139 -20.14 6.92 -2.37
C LEU A 139 -20.97 8.19 -2.10
N ARG A 140 -21.69 8.24 -0.97
CA ARG A 140 -22.58 9.35 -0.61
C ARG A 140 -22.02 10.27 0.47
N LEU A 141 -20.82 9.99 0.98
CA LEU A 141 -20.22 10.74 2.08
C LEU A 141 -19.39 11.92 1.55
N ASP A 142 -19.61 13.11 2.13
CA ASP A 142 -18.90 14.34 1.74
C ASP A 142 -17.46 14.40 2.29
N ASN A 143 -17.14 13.60 3.31
CA ASN A 143 -15.83 13.52 3.96
C ASN A 143 -14.96 12.39 3.42
N VAL A 144 -15.20 11.95 2.18
CA VAL A 144 -14.43 10.88 1.53
C VAL A 144 -13.98 11.30 0.13
N ILE A 145 -12.74 10.97 -0.21
CA ILE A 145 -12.18 11.07 -1.57
C ILE A 145 -11.98 9.66 -2.10
N LEU A 146 -12.50 9.38 -3.29
CA LEU A 146 -12.48 8.05 -3.90
C LEU A 146 -11.81 8.06 -5.27
N SER A 147 -10.96 7.08 -5.54
CA SER A 147 -10.41 6.79 -6.87
C SER A 147 -10.56 5.30 -7.23
N PRO A 148 -10.65 4.96 -8.53
CA PRO A 148 -11.08 3.63 -8.96
C PRO A 148 -9.90 2.65 -9.15
N HIS A 149 -9.10 2.42 -8.11
CA HIS A 149 -7.91 1.55 -8.13
C HIS A 149 -6.96 1.88 -9.28
N ALA A 150 -6.63 3.16 -9.39
CA ALA A 150 -5.96 3.73 -10.56
C ALA A 150 -4.71 4.56 -10.22
N LEU A 151 -4.22 4.54 -8.97
CA LEU A 151 -3.03 5.32 -8.60
C LEU A 151 -1.79 4.97 -9.43
N ALA A 152 -1.65 3.70 -9.84
CA ALA A 152 -0.53 3.24 -10.65
C ALA A 152 -0.75 3.40 -12.17
N TRP A 153 -1.85 4.02 -12.61
CA TRP A 153 -2.27 4.13 -14.02
C TRP A 153 -1.61 5.32 -14.75
N THR A 154 -0.27 5.34 -14.74
CA THR A 154 0.52 6.30 -15.54
C THR A 154 1.15 5.61 -16.74
N ASP A 155 1.44 6.38 -17.80
CA ASP A 155 2.14 5.90 -19.00
C ASP A 155 3.51 5.28 -18.65
N GLU A 156 4.26 5.92 -17.77
CA GLU A 156 5.55 5.43 -17.28
C GLU A 156 5.41 4.11 -16.51
N SER A 157 4.49 4.05 -15.55
CA SER A 157 4.26 2.86 -14.73
C SER A 157 3.79 1.67 -15.58
N PHE A 158 2.86 1.90 -16.51
CA PHE A 158 2.38 0.86 -17.44
C PHE A 158 3.48 0.34 -18.35
N ARG A 159 4.30 1.24 -18.90
CA ARG A 159 5.47 0.85 -19.70
C ARG A 159 6.44 0.01 -18.87
N MET A 160 6.80 0.44 -17.66
CA MET A 160 7.73 -0.28 -16.79
C MET A 160 7.20 -1.66 -16.36
N MET A 161 5.91 -1.75 -16.03
CA MET A 161 5.27 -3.04 -15.71
C MET A 161 5.32 -3.99 -16.91
N GLY A 162 4.99 -3.50 -18.10
CA GLY A 162 5.09 -4.28 -19.34
C GLY A 162 6.51 -4.74 -19.62
N GLU A 163 7.48 -3.84 -19.56
CA GLU A 163 8.91 -4.14 -19.75
C GLU A 163 9.41 -5.20 -18.76
N SER A 164 9.04 -5.09 -17.49
CA SER A 164 9.41 -6.06 -16.45
C SER A 164 8.84 -7.45 -16.75
N ALA A 165 7.55 -7.53 -17.13
CA ALA A 165 6.89 -8.78 -17.48
C ALA A 165 7.54 -9.44 -18.71
N PHE A 166 7.76 -8.67 -19.78
CA PHE A 166 8.41 -9.18 -21.00
C PHE A 166 9.86 -9.59 -20.74
N ARG A 167 10.60 -8.83 -19.93
CA ARG A 167 11.96 -9.20 -19.53
C ARG A 167 11.95 -10.53 -18.79
N GLY A 168 11.06 -10.73 -17.83
CA GLY A 168 10.93 -12.01 -17.12
C GLY A 168 10.65 -13.19 -18.06
N ILE A 169 9.77 -13.02 -19.05
CA ILE A 169 9.48 -14.05 -20.07
C ILE A 169 10.72 -14.33 -20.92
N LEU A 170 11.44 -13.28 -21.36
CA LEU A 170 12.64 -13.43 -22.17
C LEU A 170 13.77 -14.13 -21.41
N GLU A 171 13.97 -13.79 -20.13
CA GLU A 171 14.96 -14.45 -19.28
C GLU A 171 14.61 -15.93 -19.09
N ALA A 172 13.35 -16.23 -18.78
CA ALA A 172 12.88 -17.62 -18.68
C ALA A 172 13.03 -18.39 -20.00
N SER A 173 12.75 -17.75 -21.14
CA SER A 173 12.93 -18.35 -22.48
C SER A 173 14.39 -18.70 -22.79
N ARG A 174 15.33 -18.00 -22.15
CA ARG A 174 16.79 -18.21 -22.26
C ARG A 174 17.31 -19.16 -21.18
N GLY A 175 16.42 -19.76 -20.39
CA GLY A 175 16.77 -20.65 -19.28
C GLY A 175 17.36 -19.92 -18.07
N ARG A 176 17.18 -18.60 -17.95
CA ARG A 176 17.62 -17.81 -16.80
C ARG A 176 16.44 -17.53 -15.88
N ALA A 177 16.72 -17.41 -14.58
CA ALA A 177 15.69 -17.04 -13.61
C ALA A 177 15.31 -15.55 -13.80
N PRO A 178 14.02 -15.19 -13.77
CA PRO A 178 13.60 -13.79 -13.73
C PRO A 178 14.07 -13.07 -12.45
N ASP A 179 14.25 -11.75 -12.52
CA ASP A 179 14.76 -10.95 -11.40
C ASP A 179 13.78 -10.81 -10.22
N TYR A 180 12.48 -10.77 -10.49
CA TYR A 180 11.43 -10.47 -9.48
C TYR A 180 10.58 -11.72 -9.12
N VAL A 181 11.24 -12.85 -8.89
CA VAL A 181 10.55 -14.09 -8.46
C VAL A 181 10.13 -13.96 -7.00
N VAL A 182 8.82 -14.00 -6.74
CA VAL A 182 8.25 -13.83 -5.40
C VAL A 182 8.45 -15.08 -4.55
N ASN A 183 8.14 -16.25 -5.11
CA ASN A 183 8.25 -17.54 -4.44
C ASN A 183 9.62 -18.17 -4.75
N THR A 184 10.67 -17.55 -4.21
CA THR A 184 12.08 -17.82 -4.54
C THR A 184 12.50 -19.27 -4.34
N GLU A 185 11.85 -20.01 -3.44
CA GLU A 185 12.09 -21.44 -3.22
C GLU A 185 11.81 -22.28 -4.47
N VAL A 186 10.98 -21.79 -5.40
CA VAL A 186 10.72 -22.49 -6.67
C VAL A 186 11.97 -22.64 -7.52
N LEU A 187 12.92 -21.70 -7.41
CA LEU A 187 14.18 -21.68 -8.15
C LEU A 187 15.05 -22.89 -7.82
N ASP A 188 14.86 -23.47 -6.63
CA ASP A 188 15.59 -24.65 -6.18
C ASP A 188 14.93 -25.98 -6.55
N THR A 189 13.69 -25.93 -7.05
CA THR A 189 12.97 -27.15 -7.42
C THR A 189 13.49 -27.73 -8.73
N GLU A 190 13.74 -29.03 -8.75
CA GLU A 190 14.18 -29.76 -9.95
C GLU A 190 13.16 -29.59 -11.10
N ARG A 191 11.87 -29.57 -10.76
CA ARG A 191 10.79 -29.33 -11.73
C ARG A 191 10.97 -27.98 -12.44
N PHE A 192 11.27 -26.91 -11.72
CA PHE A 192 11.40 -25.58 -12.30
C PHE A 192 12.71 -25.45 -13.10
N ARG A 193 13.83 -25.93 -12.57
CA ARG A 193 15.12 -25.95 -13.28
C ARG A 193 15.02 -26.73 -14.60
N ARG A 194 14.37 -27.90 -14.61
CA ARG A 194 14.10 -28.67 -15.84
C ARG A 194 13.25 -27.91 -16.84
N ARG A 195 12.24 -27.16 -16.38
CA ARG A 195 11.39 -26.32 -17.24
C ARG A 195 12.17 -25.18 -17.87
N LEU A 196 12.97 -24.43 -17.10
CA LEU A 196 13.83 -23.36 -17.61
C LEU A 196 14.82 -23.89 -18.66
N ALA A 197 15.48 -25.01 -18.38
CA ALA A 197 16.39 -25.64 -19.34
C ALA A 197 15.68 -26.10 -20.63
N ALA A 198 14.44 -26.59 -20.53
CA ALA A 198 13.64 -26.95 -21.69
C ALA A 198 13.26 -25.73 -22.54
N CYS A 199 12.96 -24.59 -21.92
CA CYS A 199 12.69 -23.34 -22.64
C CYS A 199 13.90 -22.91 -23.48
N ALA A 200 15.12 -22.97 -22.92
CA ALA A 200 16.35 -22.64 -23.64
C ALA A 200 16.56 -23.55 -24.87
N ARG A 201 16.33 -24.87 -24.73
CA ARG A 201 16.49 -25.84 -25.83
C ARG A 201 15.50 -25.62 -26.98
N ARG A 202 14.22 -25.37 -26.66
CA ARG A 202 13.19 -25.14 -27.69
C ARG A 202 13.49 -23.91 -28.56
N ARG A 203 14.20 -22.93 -27.99
CA ARG A 203 14.63 -21.75 -28.73
C ARG A 203 15.79 -22.05 -29.69
N SER A 204 16.76 -22.86 -29.26
CA SER A 204 17.89 -23.26 -30.11
C SER A 204 17.50 -24.24 -31.22
N GLU A 205 16.39 -24.97 -31.07
CA GLU A 205 15.88 -25.94 -32.07
C GLU A 205 14.93 -25.31 -33.10
N GLY A 206 14.49 -24.07 -32.88
CA GLY A 206 13.54 -23.34 -33.73
C GLY A 206 14.16 -22.23 -34.60
N GLU A 207 15.48 -22.08 -34.59
CA GLU A 207 16.28 -21.32 -35.56
C GLU A 207 16.79 -22.24 -36.68
#